data_AF-A0A9D5AF07-F1
#
_entry.id   AF-A0A9D5AF07-F1
#
_cell.length_a   1.000
_cell.length_b   1.000
_cell.length_c   1.000
_cell.angle_alpha   90.00
_cell.angle_beta   90.00
_cell.angle_gamma   90.00
#
_symmetry.space_group_name_H-M   'P 1'
#
loop_
_entity.id
_entity.type
_entity.pdbx_description
1 polymer ?
#
loop_
_entity_poly.entity_id
_entity_poly.type
_entity_poly.pdbx_seq_one_letter_code
_entity_poly.pdbx_strand_id
1 'polypeptide(L)'
;MEISNEKLQKSVGIVDGVHSKSRYMQKFRLYETRSMFYMIGRDKNRTFWRVLKIDRLEPSELNIVEDPILYTETECCDILRCIHEGNKSTGGLKFLTNCYGII
;
A
#
# COMPACT_ATOMS: atom_id res chain seq x y z
N MET A 1 8.77 -3.58 47.34
CA MET A 1 7.36 -3.95 47.18
C MET A 1 6.65 -2.78 46.55
N GLU A 2 6.06 -3.06 45.40
CA GLU A 2 5.21 -2.18 44.61
C GLU A 2 3.94 -1.74 45.34
N ILE A 3 3.23 -0.82 44.65
CA ILE A 3 1.78 -0.59 44.56
C ILE A 3 1.34 0.73 45.21
N SER A 4 0.55 1.63 44.61
CA SER A 4 0.10 1.92 43.25
C SER A 4 -0.80 3.19 43.34
N ASN A 5 -1.07 3.76 42.17
CA ASN A 5 -2.29 4.51 41.79
C ASN A 5 -2.37 5.99 42.16
N GLU A 6 -2.23 6.86 41.17
CA GLU A 6 -3.28 7.23 40.18
C GLU A 6 -4.40 8.05 40.82
N LYS A 7 -4.25 9.36 40.77
CA LYS A 7 -5.32 10.30 40.41
C LYS A 7 -4.71 11.67 40.09
N LEU A 8 -5.28 12.30 39.07
CA LEU A 8 -4.87 13.54 38.41
C LEU A 8 -3.65 13.34 37.48
N GLN A 9 -3.79 13.40 36.16
CA GLN A 9 -4.29 14.58 35.47
C GLN A 9 -5.13 14.20 34.24
N LYS A 10 -6.38 14.67 34.24
CA LYS A 10 -7.17 14.90 33.03
C LYS A 10 -6.71 16.22 32.42
N SER A 11 -6.67 16.22 31.08
CA SER A 11 -6.58 17.35 30.15
C SER A 11 -5.33 18.24 30.21
N VAL A 12 -4.45 18.10 29.21
CA VAL A 12 -4.28 19.05 28.09
C VAL A 12 -3.39 18.34 27.05
N GLY A 13 -3.71 18.52 25.77
CA GLY A 13 -3.17 17.75 24.65
C GLY A 13 -1.67 17.90 24.45
N ILE A 14 -1.02 16.75 24.26
CA ILE A 14 -0.08 16.36 23.20
C ILE A 14 0.04 14.84 23.42
N VAL A 15 -0.51 14.02 22.51
CA VAL A 15 -0.18 12.58 22.52
C VAL A 15 1.02 12.39 21.61
N ASP A 16 2.20 12.59 22.20
CA ASP A 16 3.45 12.06 21.69
C ASP A 16 3.32 10.55 21.46
N GLY A 17 3.91 10.08 20.36
CA GLY A 17 4.29 8.68 20.23
C GLY A 17 3.15 7.71 19.92
N VAL A 18 2.48 7.88 18.78
CA VAL A 18 1.97 6.67 18.10
C VAL A 18 3.21 5.92 17.67
N HIS A 19 3.59 4.92 18.45
CA HIS A 19 4.41 3.82 17.98
C HIS A 19 3.74 3.41 16.66
N SER A 20 4.30 3.86 15.53
CA SER A 20 3.86 3.47 14.21
C SER A 20 4.03 1.97 14.24
N LYS A 21 2.94 1.26 14.51
CA LYS A 21 2.93 -0.18 14.47
C LYS A 21 3.34 -0.46 13.04
N SER A 22 4.61 -0.81 12.82
CA SER A 22 5.16 -1.00 11.49
C SER A 22 4.19 -1.91 10.75
N ARG A 23 3.42 -1.31 9.83
CA ARG A 23 2.31 -2.01 9.20
C ARG A 23 2.93 -2.79 8.06
N TYR A 24 3.49 -3.94 8.41
CA TYR A 24 4.14 -4.81 7.43
C TYR A 24 3.11 -5.21 6.38
N MET A 25 3.34 -4.77 5.15
CA MET A 25 2.58 -5.22 3.99
C MET A 25 3.07 -6.61 3.59
N GLN A 26 2.13 -7.45 3.18
CA GLN A 26 2.39 -8.83 2.78
C GLN A 26 1.41 -9.23 1.67
N LYS A 27 1.65 -10.42 1.09
CA LYS A 27 0.78 -11.02 0.06
C LYS A 27 0.57 -10.08 -1.12
N PHE A 28 1.67 -9.67 -1.74
CA PHE A 28 1.64 -8.70 -2.83
C PHE A 28 1.10 -9.33 -4.11
N ARG A 29 0.36 -8.53 -4.88
CA ARG A 29 -0.10 -8.86 -6.23
C ARG A 29 0.53 -7.88 -7.20
N LEU A 30 1.25 -8.41 -8.18
CA LEU A 30 1.87 -7.63 -9.24
C LEU A 30 0.97 -7.62 -10.47
N TYR A 31 0.75 -6.43 -11.00
CA TYR A 31 0.04 -6.18 -12.24
C TYR A 31 0.92 -5.36 -13.18
N GLU A 32 0.61 -5.45 -14.46
CA GLU A 32 1.27 -4.66 -15.49
C GLU A 32 0.27 -3.99 -16.43
N THR A 33 0.62 -2.79 -16.87
CA THR A 33 0.17 -2.21 -18.13
C THR A 33 1.38 -2.07 -19.04
N ARG A 34 1.20 -1.58 -20.27
CA ARG A 34 2.34 -1.34 -21.20
C ARG A 34 3.45 -0.48 -20.58
N SER A 35 3.12 0.52 -19.76
CA SER A 35 4.07 1.52 -19.26
C SER A 35 4.37 1.43 -17.76
N MET A 36 3.58 0.71 -16.97
CA MET A 36 3.70 0.70 -15.52
C MET A 36 3.54 -0.71 -14.95
N PHE A 37 4.28 -1.00 -13.89
CA PHE A 37 3.91 -2.06 -12.95
C PHE A 37 3.18 -1.45 -11.75
N TYR A 38 2.21 -2.22 -11.24
CA TYR A 38 1.45 -1.90 -10.04
C TYR A 38 1.55 -3.06 -9.07
N MET A 39 2.09 -2.82 -7.88
CA MET A 39 2.14 -3.82 -6.81
C MET A 39 1.17 -3.44 -5.71
N ILE A 40 0.20 -4.32 -5.45
CA ILE A 40 -0.83 -4.14 -4.43
C ILE A 40 -0.46 -5.02 -3.24
N GLY A 41 -0.16 -4.40 -2.10
CA GLY A 41 0.13 -5.08 -0.83
C GLY A 41 -1.01 -4.90 0.15
N ARG A 42 -1.15 -5.84 1.09
CA ARG A 42 -2.11 -5.73 2.20
C ARG A 42 -1.50 -6.07 3.54
N ASP A 43 -2.07 -5.53 4.60
CA ASP A 43 -1.66 -5.89 5.95
C ASP A 43 -2.16 -7.29 6.36
N LYS A 44 -1.70 -7.76 7.54
CA LYS A 44 -2.09 -9.06 8.08
C LYS A 44 -3.61 -9.19 8.28
N ASN A 45 -4.26 -8.10 8.70
CA ASN A 45 -5.67 -8.12 9.06
C ASN A 45 -6.62 -7.89 7.87
N ARG A 46 -6.11 -7.64 6.66
CA ARG A 46 -6.94 -7.28 5.49
C ARG A 46 -7.80 -6.05 5.82
N THR A 47 -7.17 -5.03 6.35
CA THR A 47 -7.81 -3.75 6.66
C THR A 47 -7.21 -2.64 5.83
N PHE A 48 -5.93 -2.75 5.49
CA PHE A 48 -5.21 -1.72 4.74
C PHE A 48 -4.53 -2.32 3.52
N TRP A 49 -4.70 -1.64 2.40
CA TRP A 49 -4.06 -1.94 1.14
C TRP A 49 -3.23 -0.73 0.71
N ARG A 50 -2.09 -1.01 0.08
CA ARG A 50 -1.20 -0.01 -0.49
C ARG A 50 -0.85 -0.35 -1.93
N VAL A 51 -0.57 0.69 -2.70
CA VAL A 51 -0.22 0.59 -4.11
C VAL A 51 1.18 1.16 -4.31
N LEU A 52 2.08 0.37 -4.89
CA LEU A 52 3.38 0.81 -5.38
C LEU A 52 3.32 0.87 -6.91
N LYS A 53 3.80 1.95 -7.50
CA LYS A 53 3.87 2.17 -8.95
C LYS A 53 5.34 2.14 -9.39
N ILE A 54 5.64 1.44 -10.47
CA ILE A 54 6.99 1.33 -11.02
C ILE A 54 6.93 1.63 -12.51
N ASP A 55 7.73 2.58 -12.98
CA ASP A 55 7.84 2.90 -14.40
C ASP A 55 8.56 1.78 -15.17
N ARG A 56 8.05 1.45 -16.35
CA ARG A 56 8.62 0.44 -17.27
C ARG A 56 9.29 1.02 -18.50
N LEU A 57 9.07 2.31 -18.77
CA LEU A 57 9.50 2.96 -20.00
C LEU A 57 10.91 3.53 -19.90
N GLU A 58 11.39 3.82 -18.68
CA GLU A 58 12.76 4.30 -18.46
C GLU A 58 13.69 3.11 -18.16
N PRO A 59 14.53 2.68 -19.12
CA PRO A 59 15.45 1.55 -18.91
C PRO A 59 16.67 1.92 -18.07
N SER A 60 16.97 3.21 -17.92
CA SER A 60 18.23 3.70 -17.33
C SER A 60 18.11 3.97 -15.83
N GLU A 61 16.90 4.30 -15.37
CA GLU A 61 16.62 4.66 -13.99
C GLU A 61 15.33 4.00 -13.49
N LEU A 62 15.41 3.44 -12.29
CA LEU A 62 14.29 2.79 -11.64
C LEU A 62 13.42 3.84 -10.91
N ASN A 63 12.31 4.22 -11.53
CA ASN A 63 11.34 5.16 -10.95
C ASN A 63 10.25 4.41 -10.20
N ILE A 64 10.28 4.47 -8.87
CA ILE A 64 9.31 3.84 -7.97
C ILE A 64 8.62 4.89 -7.12
N VAL A 65 7.28 4.88 -7.12
CA VAL A 65 6.47 5.78 -6.32
C VAL A 65 5.46 4.99 -5.49
N GLU A 66 5.53 5.17 -4.18
CA GLU A 66 4.51 4.64 -3.28
C GLU A 66 3.34 5.61 -3.17
N ASP A 67 2.12 5.08 -3.31
CA ASP A 67 0.93 5.88 -3.08
C ASP A 67 0.80 6.19 -1.58
N PRO A 68 0.67 7.48 -1.18
CA PRO A 68 0.52 7.86 0.22
C PRO A 68 -0.83 7.44 0.81
N ILE A 69 -1.82 7.11 -0.02
CA ILE A 69 -3.17 6.76 0.42
C ILE A 69 -3.21 5.30 0.90
N LEU A 70 -3.90 5.09 2.02
CA LEU A 70 -4.30 3.77 2.48
C LEU A 70 -5.68 3.45 1.91
N TYR A 71 -5.79 2.32 1.23
CA TYR A 71 -7.02 1.88 0.60
C TYR A 71 -7.66 0.73 1.37
N THR A 72 -8.96 0.57 1.16
CA THR A 72 -9.72 -0.65 1.42
C THR A 72 -9.62 -1.63 0.24
N GLU A 73 -10.09 -2.86 0.43
CA GLU A 73 -10.15 -3.86 -0.64
C GLU A 73 -10.96 -3.36 -1.85
N THR A 74 -12.14 -2.78 -1.59
CA THR A 74 -13.05 -2.29 -2.62
C THR A 74 -12.43 -1.14 -3.42
N GLU A 75 -11.82 -0.17 -2.75
CA GLU A 75 -11.13 0.95 -3.43
C GLU A 75 -9.97 0.44 -4.29
N CYS A 76 -9.21 -0.56 -3.81
CA CYS A 76 -8.19 -1.21 -4.64
C CYS A 76 -8.79 -1.89 -5.86
N CYS A 77 -9.92 -2.60 -5.73
CA CYS A 77 -10.62 -3.18 -6.88
C CYS A 77 -11.05 -2.12 -7.89
N ASP A 78 -11.54 -0.97 -7.43
CA ASP A 78 -11.96 0.14 -8.29
C ASP A 78 -10.76 0.79 -8.99
N ILE A 79 -9.63 0.98 -8.28
CA ILE A 79 -8.38 1.46 -8.87
C ILE A 79 -7.92 0.54 -10.00
N LEU A 80 -7.87 -0.78 -9.75
CA LEU A 80 -7.46 -1.76 -10.76
C LEU A 80 -8.39 -1.71 -11.99
N ARG A 81 -9.71 -1.54 -11.77
CA ARG A 81 -10.69 -1.39 -12.85
C ARG A 81 -10.45 -0.11 -13.67
N CYS A 82 -10.27 1.02 -12.99
CA CYS A 82 -10.00 2.31 -13.65
C CYS A 82 -8.70 2.27 -14.46
N ILE A 83 -7.64 1.65 -13.93
CA ILE A 83 -6.38 1.48 -14.66
C ILE A 83 -6.59 0.57 -15.87
N HIS A 84 -7.35 -0.53 -15.72
CA HIS A 84 -7.63 -1.43 -16.83
C HIS A 84 -8.36 -0.72 -17.97
N GLU A 85 -9.46 -0.03 -17.67
CA GLU A 85 -10.24 0.69 -18.69
C GLU A 85 -9.43 1.83 -19.32
N GLY A 86 -8.65 2.58 -18.53
CA GLY A 86 -7.77 3.64 -19.04
C GLY A 86 -6.65 3.14 -19.96
N ASN A 87 -6.27 1.85 -19.86
CA ASN A 87 -5.23 1.23 -20.69
C ASN A 87 -5.79 0.25 -21.72
N LYS A 88 -7.11 0.21 -21.93
CA LYS A 88 -7.76 -0.80 -22.79
C LYS A 88 -7.21 -0.81 -24.22
N SER A 89 -6.85 0.35 -24.77
CA SER A 89 -6.26 0.49 -26.11
C SER A 89 -4.85 -0.10 -26.23
N THR A 90 -4.14 -0.28 -25.11
CA THR A 90 -2.77 -0.83 -25.05
C THR A 90 -2.73 -2.23 -24.44
N GLY A 91 -3.89 -2.89 -24.32
CA GLY A 91 -4.01 -4.26 -23.80
C GLY A 91 -4.48 -4.34 -22.34
N GLY A 92 -4.80 -3.21 -21.72
CA GLY A 92 -5.37 -3.13 -20.38
C GLY A 92 -4.37 -3.45 -19.26
N LEU A 93 -4.92 -3.58 -18.06
CA LEU A 93 -4.20 -4.06 -16.88
C LEU A 93 -4.23 -5.60 -16.86
N LYS A 94 -3.05 -6.22 -16.68
CA LYS A 94 -2.87 -7.66 -16.58
C LYS A 94 -2.34 -8.05 -15.22
N PHE A 95 -2.88 -9.11 -14.64
CA PHE A 95 -2.28 -9.73 -13.46
C PHE A 95 -1.08 -10.59 -13.88
N LEU A 96 0.03 -10.42 -13.18
CA LEU A 96 1.25 -11.21 -13.42
C LEU A 96 1.40 -12.32 -12.41
N THR A 97 1.52 -11.97 -11.13
CA THR A 97 1.81 -12.97 -10.09
C THR A 97 1.51 -12.47 -8.69
N ASN A 98 1.44 -13.40 -7.74
CA ASN A 98 1.58 -13.09 -6.33
C ASN A 98 3.06 -13.16 -5.95
N CYS A 99 3.54 -12.18 -5.21
CA CYS A 99 4.94 -12.11 -4.79
C CYS A 99 5.09 -11.69 -3.32
N TYR A 100 6.30 -11.85 -2.79
CA TYR A 100 6.69 -11.42 -1.44
C TYR A 100 7.83 -10.40 -1.44
N GLY A 101 8.33 -10.06 -2.62
CA GLY A 101 9.44 -9.14 -2.83
C GLY A 101 9.79 -9.02 -4.31
N ILE A 102 10.68 -8.08 -4.61
CA ILE A 102 11.33 -7.86 -5.91
C ILE A 102 12.82 -8.09 -5.65
N ILE A 103 13.48 -8.89 -6.51
CA ILE A 103 14.90 -9.24 -6.43
C ILE A 103 15.61 -8.71 -7.66
#